data_AF-A0A6J6DK29-F1
#
_entry.id   AF-A0A6J6DK29-F1
#
_cell.length_a   1.000
_cell.length_b   1.000
_cell.length_c   1.000
_cell.angle_alpha   90.00
_cell.angle_beta   90.00
_cell.angle_gamma   90.00
#
_symmetry.space_group_name_H-M   'P 1'
#
loop_
_entity.id
_entity.type
_entity.pdbx_description
1 polymer ?
#
loop_
_entity_poly.entity_id
_entity_poly.type
_entity_poly.pdbx_seq_one_letter_code
_entity_poly.pdbx_strand_id
1 'polypeptide(L)' 'MIEIDSRGSKCPQPIIDLAQGLLRNPAEVEFRLLSDDVATWSDLTAWSRMTGHQVTASTPATFLIRRVRN' A
#
# COMPACT_ATOMS: atom_id res chain seq x y z
N MET A 1 -0.40 -0.12 -13.47
CA MET A 1 -0.37 0.60 -12.19
C MET A 1 -1.79 0.84 -11.71
N ILE A 2 -2.16 0.26 -10.57
CA ILE A 2 -3.52 0.34 -9.99
C ILE A 2 -3.53 1.28 -8.79
N GLU A 3 -4.53 2.15 -8.71
CA GLU A 3 -4.75 3.03 -7.56
C GLU A 3 -5.76 2.42 -6.58
N ILE A 4 -5.47 2.55 -5.29
CA ILE A 4 -6.28 2.12 -4.16
C ILE A 4 -6.47 3.37 -3.29
N ASP A 5 -7.70 3.85 -3.22
CA ASP A 5 -8.04 4.99 -2.39
C ASP A 5 -8.60 4.51 -1.05
N SER A 6 -7.91 4.86 0.03
CA SER A 6 -8.30 4.56 1.41
C SER A 6 -8.29 5.82 2.29
N ARG A 7 -8.36 7.02 1.68
CA ARG A 7 -8.45 8.29 2.41
C ARG A 7 -9.71 8.35 3.26
N GLY A 8 -9.63 9.04 4.40
CA GLY A 8 -10.70 9.13 5.38
C GLY A 8 -10.84 7.90 6.28
N SER A 9 -10.14 6.80 5.96
CA SER A 9 -10.03 5.65 6.84
C SER A 9 -8.85 5.80 7.81
N LYS A 10 -8.78 4.94 8.83
CA LYS A 10 -7.69 4.90 9.82
C LYS A 10 -7.14 3.50 9.90
N CYS A 11 -5.91 3.37 10.42
CA CYS A 11 -5.31 2.08 10.74
C CYS A 11 -6.31 1.15 11.43
N PRO A 12 -6.47 -0.11 10.95
CA PRO A 12 -5.64 -0.81 9.95
C PRO A 12 -6.15 -0.73 8.50
N GLN A 13 -7.22 0.03 8.22
CA GLN A 13 -7.97 -0.08 6.96
C GLN A 13 -7.15 0.15 5.69
N PRO A 14 -6.22 1.15 5.60
CA PRO A 14 -5.41 1.34 4.39
C PRO A 14 -4.57 0.13 3.99
N ILE A 15 -4.09 -0.64 4.97
CA ILE A 15 -3.28 -1.83 4.73
C ILE A 15 -4.15 -3.00 4.28
N ILE A 16 -5.36 -3.11 4.84
CA ILE A 16 -6.35 -4.11 4.42
C ILE A 16 -6.76 -3.87 2.96
N ASP A 17 -7.08 -2.62 2.61
CA ASP A 17 -7.47 -2.24 1.25
C ASP A 17 -6.35 -2.51 0.25
N LEU A 18 -5.11 -2.18 0.62
CA LEU A 18 -3.92 -2.50 -0.16
C LEU A 18 -3.81 -4.01 -0.38
N ALA A 19 -3.83 -4.81 0.69
CA ALA A 19 -3.69 -6.27 0.60
C ALA A 19 -4.79 -6.88 -0.28
N GLN A 20 -6.03 -6.44 -0.13
CA GLN A 20 -7.13 -6.88 -0.99
C GLN A 20 -6.94 -6.45 -2.45
N GLY A 21 -6.46 -5.23 -2.70
CA GLY A 21 -6.15 -4.75 -4.04
C GLY A 21 -5.07 -5.60 -4.72
N LEU A 22 -4.04 -6.00 -3.97
CA LEU A 22 -3.02 -6.94 -4.44
C LEU A 22 -3.60 -8.32 -4.75
N LEU A 23 -4.51 -8.84 -3.90
CA LEU A 23 -5.15 -10.15 -4.13
C LEU A 23 -6.06 -10.13 -5.37
N ARG A 24 -6.82 -9.04 -5.56
CA ARG A 24 -7.71 -8.87 -6.73
C ARG A 24 -6.94 -8.72 -8.04
N ASN A 25 -5.68 -8.28 -7.99
CA ASN A 25 -4.88 -7.98 -9.17
C ASN A 25 -3.54 -8.74 -9.14
N PRO A 26 -3.54 -10.07 -9.33
CA PRO A 26 -2.34 -10.90 -9.21
C PRO A 26 -1.30 -10.63 -10.32
N ALA A 27 -1.73 -10.16 -11.49
CA ALA A 27 -0.84 -9.84 -12.61
C ALA A 27 -0.14 -8.49 -12.45
N GLU A 28 -0.72 -7.56 -11.67
CA GLU A 28 -0.20 -6.21 -11.50
C GLU A 28 0.98 -6.20 -10.51
N VAL A 29 1.98 -5.39 -10.86
CA VAL A 29 3.25 -5.30 -10.13
C VAL A 29 3.37 -3.95 -9.43
N GLU A 30 2.72 -2.90 -9.95
CA GLU A 30 2.81 -1.56 -9.38
C GLU A 30 1.45 -1.04 -8.92
N PHE A 31 1.41 -0.55 -7.68
CA PHE A 31 0.22 -0.05 -7.03
C PHE A 31 0.50 1.32 -6.41
N ARG A 32 -0.57 2.12 -6.28
CA ARG A 32 -0.58 3.39 -5.57
C ARG A 32 -1.63 3.33 -4.49
N LEU A 33 -1.24 3.58 -3.24
CA LEU A 33 -2.15 3.76 -2.12
C LEU A 33 -2.30 5.25 -1.82
N LEU A 34 -3.54 5.74 -1.80
CA LEU A 34 -3.87 7.05 -1.26
C LEU A 34 -4.39 6.87 0.17
N SER A 35 -3.74 7.53 1.13
CA SER A 35 -4.15 7.49 2.53
C SER A 35 -3.69 8.75 3.24
N ASP A 36 -4.60 9.37 3.98
CA ASP A 36 -4.36 10.55 4.83
C ASP A 36 -4.17 10.16 6.30
N ASP A 37 -4.11 8.86 6.62
CA ASP A 37 -3.78 8.40 7.95
C ASP A 37 -2.28 8.52 8.24
N VAL A 38 -1.95 9.16 9.35
CA VAL A 38 -0.58 9.44 9.78
C VAL A 38 0.21 8.18 10.10
N ALA A 39 -0.47 7.09 10.46
CA ALA A 39 0.14 5.79 10.71
C ALA A 39 0.49 5.01 9.43
N THR A 40 -0.01 5.43 8.27
CA THR A 40 0.13 4.64 7.02
C THR A 40 1.59 4.34 6.68
N TRP A 41 2.49 5.31 6.87
CA TRP A 41 3.89 5.11 6.51
C TRP A 41 4.59 4.07 7.41
N SER A 42 4.36 4.14 8.73
CA SER A 42 4.92 3.15 9.66
C SER A 42 4.35 1.76 9.38
N ASP A 43 3.05 1.67 9.11
CA ASP A 43 2.38 0.40 8.85
C ASP A 43 2.82 -0.22 7.53
N LEU A 44 2.92 0.57 6.45
CA LEU A 44 3.45 0.12 5.16
C LEU A 44 4.89 -0.37 5.29
N THR A 45 5.73 0.32 6.06
CA THR A 45 7.13 -0.08 6.25
C THR A 45 7.24 -1.38 7.03
N ALA A 46 6.39 -1.59 8.04
CA ALA A 46 6.33 -2.86 8.76
C ALA A 46 5.81 -3.99 7.86
N TRP A 47 4.72 -3.73 7.14
CA TRP A 47 4.12 -4.67 6.20
C TRP A 47 5.05 -5.06 5.06
N SER A 48 5.84 -4.12 4.53
CA SER A 48 6.79 -4.37 3.44
C SER A 48 7.89 -5.35 3.87
N ARG A 49 8.37 -5.24 5.12
CA ARG A 49 9.34 -6.19 5.71
C ARG A 49 8.76 -7.60 5.86
N MET A 50 7.48 -7.71 6.20
CA MET A 50 6.80 -8.99 6.39
C MET A 50 6.47 -9.69 5.06
N THR A 51 6.18 -8.91 4.01
CA THR A 51 5.72 -9.44 2.71
C THR A 51 6.81 -9.49 1.64
N GLY A 52 7.93 -8.80 1.84
CA GLY A 52 8.98 -8.65 0.84
C GLY A 52 8.64 -7.67 -0.29
N HIS A 53 7.49 -7.01 -0.24
CA HIS A 53 7.14 -5.94 -1.17
C HIS A 53 7.96 -4.68 -0.92
N GLN A 54 8.11 -3.85 -1.95
CA GLN A 54 8.80 -2.57 -1.84
C GLN A 54 7.78 -1.45 -1.72
N VAL A 55 8.04 -0.48 -0.84
CA VAL A 55 7.17 0.68 -0.62
C VAL A 55 7.98 1.97 -0.61
N THR A 56 7.42 3.04 -1.17
CA THR A 56 8.02 4.38 -1.15
C THR A 56 6.93 5.43 -0.94
N ALA A 57 7.24 6.51 -0.21
CA ALA A 57 6.37 7.67 -0.10
C ALA A 57 6.66 8.63 -1.27
N SER A 58 5.64 8.99 -2.05
CA SER A 58 5.76 9.95 -3.14
C SER A 58 5.34 11.36 -2.70
N THR A 59 4.27 11.46 -1.92
CA THR A 59 3.78 12.70 -1.29
C THR A 59 3.23 12.36 0.11
N PRO A 60 2.85 13.36 0.94
CA PRO A 60 2.38 13.08 2.32
C PRO A 60 1.21 12.09 2.42
N ALA A 61 0.39 11.94 1.38
CA ALA A 61 -0.77 11.05 1.37
C ALA A 61 -0.75 10.02 0.23
N THR A 62 0.40 9.83 -0.43
CA THR A 62 0.52 8.93 -1.58
C THR A 62 1.74 8.03 -1.43
N PHE A 63 1.48 6.73 -1.49
CA PHE A 63 2.50 5.69 -1.35
C PHE A 63 2.51 4.83 -2.60
N LEU A 64 3.71 4.49 -3.09
CA LEU A 64 3.91 3.60 -4.22
C LEU A 64 4.36 2.25 -3.69
N ILE A 65 3.70 1.19 -4.14
CA ILE A 65 3.97 -0.18 -3.75
C ILE A 65 4.37 -0.95 -5.00
N ARG A 66 5.50 -1.65 -4.93
CA ARG A 66 5.96 -2.56 -5.98
C ARG A 66 6.00 -3.97 -5.44
N ARG A 67 5.24 -4.86 -6.09
CA ARG A 67 5.27 -6.29 -5.85
C ARG A 67 6.64 -6.82 -6.29
N VAL A 68 7.36 -7.44 -5.37
CA VAL A 68 8.52 -8.25 -5.71
C VAL A 68 8.02 -9.67 -5.98
N ARG A 69 8.26 -10.18 -7.19
CA ARG A 69 8.07 -11.60 -7.49
C ARG A 69 9.35 -12.31 -7.08
N ASN A 70 9.22 -13.29 -6.19
CA ASN A 70 10.29 -14.23 -5.90
C ASN A 70 10.27 -15.36 -6.95
#